data_AF-A0A8T7HD13-F1
#
_entry.id   AF-A0A8T7HD13-F1
#
_cell.length_a   1.000
_cell.length_b   1.000
_cell.length_c   1.000
_cell.angle_alpha   90.00
_cell.angle_beta   90.00
_cell.angle_gamma   90.00
#
_symmetry.space_group_name_H-M   'P 1'
#
loop_
_entity.id
_entity.type
_entity.pdbx_description
1 polymer ?
#
loop_
_entity_poly.entity_id
_entity_poly.type
_entity_poly.pdbx_seq_one_letter_code
_entity_poly.pdbx_strand_id
1 'polypeptide(L)' 'MNKPSPTTREVGAFEPSLLELKGGAKVLDSAYITTRYPGSIAGNLTPSEYYDREDAGECIEYADSICSAARQALFG' A
#
# COMPACT_ATOMS: atom_id res chain seq x y z
N MET A 1 -9.81 -5.54 -13.25
CA MET A 1 -8.50 -5.00 -13.68
C MET A 1 -8.07 -3.94 -12.67
N ASN A 2 -6.98 -4.16 -11.91
CA ASN A 2 -6.55 -3.24 -10.84
C ASN A 2 -5.85 -2.01 -11.43
N LYS A 3 -6.50 -0.84 -11.31
CA LYS A 3 -5.96 0.45 -11.74
C LYS A 3 -4.91 0.94 -10.73
N PRO A 4 -3.73 1.42 -11.18
CA PRO A 4 -2.72 1.99 -10.28
C PRO A 4 -3.20 3.31 -9.63
N SER A 5 -2.69 3.62 -8.44
CA SER A 5 -2.89 4.92 -7.80
C SER A 5 -2.28 6.05 -8.65
N PRO A 6 -2.68 7.32 -8.45
CA PRO A 6 -2.11 8.45 -9.20
C PRO A 6 -0.58 8.48 -9.12
N THR A 7 -0.02 8.28 -7.92
CA THR A 7 1.43 8.25 -7.69
C THR A 7 2.10 7.11 -8.43
N THR A 8 1.62 5.86 -8.29
CA THR A 8 2.22 4.70 -8.99
C THR A 8 2.13 4.85 -10.51
N ARG A 9 1.05 5.45 -11.02
CA ARG A 9 0.89 5.73 -12.45
C ARG A 9 1.91 6.76 -12.94
N GLU A 10 2.09 7.86 -12.20
CA GLU A 10 3.00 8.95 -12.59
C GLU A 10 4.45 8.50 -12.58
N VAL A 11 4.90 7.84 -11.51
CA VAL A 11 6.28 7.31 -11.44
C VAL A 11 6.49 6.18 -12.45
N GLY A 12 5.47 5.36 -12.70
CA GLY A 12 5.51 4.28 -13.69
C GLY A 12 5.65 4.72 -15.14
N ALA A 13 5.40 6.00 -15.44
CA ALA A 13 5.68 6.57 -16.76
C ALA A 13 7.19 6.81 -16.99
N PHE A 14 7.96 6.95 -15.91
CA PHE A 14 9.41 7.15 -15.94
C PHE A 14 10.17 5.85 -15.65
N GLU A 15 9.66 5.05 -14.71
CA GLU A 15 10.24 3.76 -14.31
C GLU A 15 9.17 2.66 -14.35
N PRO A 16 8.99 1.97 -15.50
CA PRO A 16 7.94 1.00 -15.70
C PRO A 16 7.94 -0.17 -14.71
N SER A 17 9.11 -0.54 -14.16
CA SER A 17 9.22 -1.61 -13.16
C SER A 17 8.44 -1.31 -11.88
N LEU A 18 8.23 -0.03 -11.54
CA LEU A 18 7.42 0.37 -10.39
C LEU A 18 5.92 0.10 -10.57
N LEU A 19 5.43 -0.14 -11.79
CA LEU A 19 4.03 -0.50 -12.04
C LEU A 19 3.68 -1.89 -11.49
N GLU A 20 4.67 -2.76 -11.30
CA GLU A 20 4.47 -4.10 -10.71
C GLU A 20 4.06 -3.99 -9.23
N LEU A 21 4.39 -2.88 -8.56
CA LEU A 21 4.11 -2.64 -7.15
C LEU A 21 2.68 -2.10 -6.89
N LYS A 22 1.88 -1.88 -7.94
CA LYS A 22 0.51 -1.32 -7.82
C LYS A 22 -0.42 -2.14 -6.92
N GLY A 23 -0.17 -3.45 -6.80
CA GLY A 23 -0.91 -4.33 -5.90
C GLY A 23 -0.69 -3.94 -4.44
N GLY A 24 0.58 -3.94 -4.01
CA GLY A 24 0.96 -3.54 -2.65
C GLY A 24 0.61 -2.10 -2.34
N ALA A 25 0.82 -1.18 -3.29
CA ALA A 25 0.43 0.23 -3.12
C ALA A 25 -1.07 0.40 -2.82
N LYS A 26 -1.93 -0.39 -3.49
CA LYS A 26 -3.38 -0.37 -3.24
C LYS A 26 -3.74 -0.89 -1.84
N VAL A 27 -3.04 -1.91 -1.36
CA VAL A 27 -3.23 -2.44 0.00
C VAL A 27 -2.90 -1.35 1.03
N LEU A 28 -1.75 -0.69 0.87
CA LEU A 28 -1.34 0.42 1.75
C LEU A 28 -2.29 1.62 1.68
N ASP A 29 -2.75 2.00 0.48
CA ASP A 29 -3.76 3.06 0.30
C ASP A 29 -5.07 2.73 1.05
N SER A 30 -5.48 1.45 1.02
CA SER A 30 -6.70 1.01 1.70
C SER A 30 -6.59 1.07 3.22
N ALA A 31 -5.40 0.83 3.77
CA ALA A 31 -5.13 0.85 5.21
C ALA A 31 -5.11 2.28 5.79
N TYR A 32 -4.88 3.32 4.97
CA TYR A 32 -4.64 4.67 5.49
C TYR A 32 -5.80 5.24 6.33
N ILE A 33 -7.05 5.12 5.89
CA ILE A 33 -8.21 5.66 6.62
C ILE A 33 -8.73 4.67 7.66
N THR A 34 -8.82 3.39 7.27
CA THR A 34 -9.38 2.29 8.07
C THR A 34 -8.62 2.02 9.36
N THR A 35 -7.31 2.22 9.38
CA THR A 35 -6.49 2.05 10.59
C THR A 35 -6.71 3.13 11.65
N ARG A 36 -7.46 4.20 11.36
CA ARG A 36 -7.61 5.37 12.26
C ARG A 36 -9.03 5.71 12.65
N TYR A 37 -10.01 5.42 11.79
CA TYR A 37 -11.39 5.85 12.00
C TYR A 37 -12.34 4.64 12.08
N PRO A 38 -12.94 4.34 13.25
CA PRO A 38 -13.89 3.24 13.39
C PRO A 38 -15.04 3.27 12.36
N GLY A 39 -15.55 4.47 12.05
CA GLY A 39 -16.62 4.64 11.06
C GLY A 39 -16.25 4.31 9.60
N SER A 40 -14.99 3.97 9.33
CA SER A 40 -14.55 3.48 8.02
C SER A 40 -14.46 1.96 7.93
N ILE A 41 -14.74 1.25 9.02
CA ILE A 41 -14.82 -0.22 9.08
C ILE A 41 -16.30 -0.60 9.15
N ALA A 42 -16.69 -1.65 8.40
CA ALA A 42 -18.05 -2.17 8.47
C ALA A 42 -18.28 -2.90 9.80
N GLY A 43 -19.40 -2.62 10.46
CA GLY A 43 -19.75 -3.20 11.76
C GLY A 43 -19.40 -2.28 12.92
N ASN A 44 -19.17 -2.87 14.10
CA ASN A 44 -18.91 -2.14 15.34
C ASN A 44 -17.50 -2.42 15.90
N LEU A 45 -16.56 -2.76 15.01
CA LEU A 45 -15.16 -3.02 15.37
C LEU A 45 -14.37 -1.70 15.39
N THR A 46 -13.48 -1.58 16.37
CA THR A 46 -12.42 -0.57 16.34
C THR A 46 -11.30 -0.99 15.37
N PRO A 47 -10.49 -0.06 14.84
CA PRO A 47 -9.35 -0.42 14.00
C PRO A 47 -8.41 -1.44 14.63
N SER A 48 -8.19 -1.38 15.95
CA SER A 48 -7.36 -2.34 16.70
C SER A 48 -7.96 -3.74 16.81
N GLU A 49 -9.27 -3.90 16.61
CA GLU A 49 -9.95 -5.21 16.62
C GLU A 49 -10.14 -5.77 15.20
N TYR A 50 -10.04 -4.90 14.19
CA TYR A 50 -10.25 -5.27 12.79
C TYR A 50 -8.99 -5.85 12.15
N TYR A 51 -7.82 -5.27 12.46
CA TYR A 51 -6.53 -5.70 11.89
C TYR A 51 -5.84 -6.72 12.78
N ASP A 52 -5.24 -7.73 12.15
CA ASP A 52 -4.42 -8.72 12.84
C ASP A 52 -2.92 -8.55 12.54
N ARG A 53 -2.13 -9.52 13.01
CA ARG A 53 -0.67 -9.52 12.86
C ARG A 53 -0.27 -9.80 11.42
N GLU A 54 -1.03 -10.62 10.71
CA GLU A 54 -0.81 -11.01 9.33
C GLU A 54 -1.03 -9.81 8.41
N ASP A 55 -2.09 -9.03 8.62
CA ASP A 55 -2.34 -7.75 7.93
C ASP A 55 -1.18 -6.77 8.12
N ALA A 56 -0.69 -6.65 9.35
CA ALA A 56 0.44 -5.79 9.68
C ALA A 56 1.74 -6.27 8.98
N GLY A 57 1.96 -7.59 8.94
CA GLY A 57 3.08 -8.20 8.22
C GLY A 57 3.04 -7.90 6.73
N GLU A 58 1.89 -8.09 6.08
CA GLU A 58 1.71 -7.81 4.66
C GLU A 58 1.95 -6.32 4.34
N CYS A 59 1.47 -5.41 5.19
CA CYS A 59 1.73 -3.97 5.03
C CYS A 59 3.24 -3.64 5.12
N ILE A 60 3.96 -4.26 6.06
CA ILE A 60 5.41 -4.05 6.21
C ILE A 60 6.15 -4.56 4.97
N GLU A 61 5.82 -5.75 4.47
CA GLU A 61 6.45 -6.33 3.28
C GLU A 61 6.23 -5.48 2.02
N TYR A 62 5.01 -4.97 1.80
CA TYR A 62 4.74 -4.06 0.70
C TYR A 62 5.45 -2.72 0.85
N ALA A 63 5.48 -2.15 2.06
CA ALA A 63 6.18 -0.89 2.32
C ALA A 63 7.68 -1.03 2.02
N ASP A 64 8.31 -2.11 2.49
CA ASP A 64 9.73 -2.34 2.22
C ASP A 64 10.01 -2.56 0.74
N SER A 65 9.18 -3.36 0.06
CA SER A 65 9.30 -3.61 -1.38
C SER A 65 9.24 -2.31 -2.19
N ILE A 66 8.29 -1.42 -1.86
CA ILE A 66 8.14 -0.12 -2.53
C ILE A 66 9.33 0.79 -2.25
N CYS A 67 9.75 0.90 -0.99
CA CYS A 67 10.90 1.74 -0.63
C CYS A 67 12.20 1.24 -1.26
N SER A 68 12.40 -0.08 -1.31
CA SER A 68 13.59 -0.69 -1.90
C SER A 68 13.64 -0.48 -3.41
N ALA A 69 12.53 -0.68 -4.12
CA ALA A 69 12.45 -0.40 -5.56
C ALA A 69 12.65 1.09 -5.87
N ALA A 70 12.05 1.99 -5.08
CA ALA A 70 12.23 3.43 -5.26
C ALA A 70 13.69 3.87 -5.02
N ARG A 71 14.35 3.32 -4.00
CA ARG A 71 15.79 3.56 -3.78
C ARG A 71 16.64 3.05 -4.93
N GLN A 72 16.35 1.86 -5.44
CA GLN A 72 17.06 1.30 -6.58
C GLN A 72 16.88 2.18 -7.83
N ALA A 73 15.67 2.66 -8.11
CA ALA A 73 15.42 3.54 -9.25
C ALA A 73 16.10 4.92 -9.12
N LEU A 74 16.36 5.39 -7.90
CA LEU A 74 17.01 6.69 -7.65
C LEU A 74 18.54 6.64 -7.72
N PHE A 75 19.15 5.51 -7.36
CA PHE A 75 20.60 5.42 -7.13
C PHE A 75 21.30 4.27 -7.85
N GLY A 76 20.55 3.32 -8.43
CA GLY A 76 21.07 2.20 -9.22
C GLY A 76 21.20 2.56 -10.69
#